data_AF-A0A2H9TBN7-F1
#
_entry.id   AF-A0A2H9TBN7-F1
#
_cell.length_a   1.000
_cell.length_b   1.000
_cell.length_c   1.000
_cell.angle_alpha   90.00
_cell.angle_beta   90.00
_cell.angle_gamma   90.00
#
_symmetry.space_group_name_H-M   'P 1'
#
loop_
_entity.id
_entity.type
_entity.pdbx_description
1 polymer ?
#
loop_
_entity_poly.entity_id
_entity_poly.type
_entity_poly.pdbx_seq_one_letter_code
_entity_poly.pdbx_strand_id
1 'polypeptide(L)'
;MNTIDDILKHLSSKRRVRYLFRDTHISDIEKIIKLMNSILEEKKHKHQAETAKLKARKKYAKEIQKLMVDKGLSLEDLCHELNSSTTTRRSIPTKHNFEYLTLSGDTVQWYGSSTGRVPRDFQRYLDKTGKNRMQCVLPNTSPESTCN
;
A
#
# COMPACT_ATOMS: atom_id res chain seq x y z
N MET A 1 -24.90 -0.38 -1.57
CA MET A 1 -25.50 -1.66 -1.17
C MET A 1 -24.45 -2.74 -1.30
N ASN A 2 -24.14 -3.46 -0.23
CA ASN A 2 -23.19 -4.58 -0.28
C ASN A 2 -23.91 -5.79 -0.89
N THR A 3 -23.81 -5.91 -2.21
CA THR A 3 -24.51 -6.94 -2.99
C THR A 3 -24.24 -8.38 -2.51
N ILE A 4 -23.05 -8.65 -1.94
CA ILE A 4 -22.71 -9.96 -1.39
C ILE A 4 -23.42 -10.24 -0.06
N ASP A 5 -23.55 -9.24 0.82
CA ASP A 5 -24.21 -9.42 2.12
C ASP A 5 -25.70 -9.75 1.94
N ASP A 6 -26.33 -9.13 0.94
CA ASP A 6 -27.71 -9.41 0.56
C ASP A 6 -27.86 -10.85 0.03
N ILE A 7 -26.98 -11.28 -0.87
CA ILE A 7 -26.96 -12.67 -1.39
C ILE A 7 -26.76 -13.68 -0.25
N LEU A 8 -25.81 -13.42 0.66
CA LEU A 8 -25.55 -14.29 1.82
C LEU A 8 -26.78 -14.37 2.74
N LYS A 9 -27.49 -13.27 2.95
CA LYS A 9 -28.73 -13.27 3.73
C LYS A 9 -29.77 -14.20 3.10
N HIS A 10 -29.93 -14.20 1.78
CA HIS A 10 -30.86 -15.11 1.10
C HIS A 10 -30.38 -16.57 1.10
N LEU A 11 -29.07 -16.81 0.99
CA LEU A 11 -28.48 -18.16 0.93
C LEU A 11 -28.14 -18.76 2.31
N SER A 12 -28.26 -18.01 3.40
CA SER A 12 -27.90 -18.44 4.77
C SER A 12 -28.71 -19.60 5.35
N SER A 13 -29.93 -19.84 4.85
CA SER A 13 -30.85 -20.84 5.42
C SER A 13 -31.57 -21.63 4.35
N LYS A 14 -31.65 -22.95 4.54
CA LYS A 14 -32.37 -23.88 3.66
C LYS A 14 -33.83 -23.45 3.41
N ARG A 15 -34.51 -22.88 4.41
CA ARG A 15 -35.90 -22.39 4.25
C ARG A 15 -35.97 -21.24 3.25
N ARG A 16 -35.04 -20.26 3.34
CA ARG A 16 -34.98 -19.11 2.43
C ARG A 16 -34.55 -19.52 1.03
N VAL A 17 -33.56 -20.41 0.94
CA VAL A 17 -33.12 -20.99 -0.34
C VAL A 17 -34.27 -21.71 -1.03
N ARG A 18 -35.04 -22.54 -0.31
CA ARG A 18 -36.21 -23.21 -0.87
C ARG A 18 -37.26 -22.23 -1.38
N TYR A 19 -37.50 -21.15 -0.64
CA TYR A 19 -38.43 -20.10 -1.07
C TYR A 19 -37.92 -19.37 -2.32
N LEU A 20 -36.63 -19.05 -2.38
CA LEU A 20 -35.97 -18.37 -3.49
C LEU A 20 -36.04 -19.19 -4.80
N PHE A 21 -35.88 -20.51 -4.70
CA PHE A 21 -35.89 -21.44 -5.83
C PHE A 21 -37.24 -22.15 -6.03
N ARG A 22 -38.34 -21.65 -5.45
CA ARG A 22 -39.65 -22.33 -5.53
C ARG A 22 -40.15 -22.45 -6.97
N ASP A 23 -39.95 -21.41 -7.75
CA ASP A 23 -40.51 -21.26 -9.09
C ASP A 23 -39.44 -21.48 -10.18
N THR A 24 -38.31 -22.11 -9.84
CA THR A 24 -37.19 -22.38 -10.76
C THR A 24 -37.10 -23.86 -11.15
N HIS A 25 -36.71 -24.14 -12.39
CA HIS A 25 -36.54 -25.50 -12.90
C HIS A 25 -35.25 -26.15 -12.38
N ILE A 26 -35.25 -27.49 -12.25
CA ILE A 26 -34.11 -28.27 -11.75
C ILE A 26 -32.84 -28.01 -12.55
N SER A 27 -32.96 -27.90 -13.89
CA SER A 27 -31.81 -27.62 -14.77
C SER A 27 -31.10 -26.30 -14.44
N ASP A 28 -31.83 -25.27 -14.02
CA ASP A 28 -31.24 -23.98 -13.71
C ASP A 28 -30.52 -24.01 -12.36
N ILE A 29 -31.06 -24.76 -11.40
CA ILE A 29 -30.39 -25.05 -10.12
C ILE A 29 -29.06 -25.78 -10.37
N GLU A 30 -29.04 -26.79 -11.24
CA GLU A 30 -27.81 -27.50 -11.60
C GLU A 30 -26.76 -26.60 -12.27
N LYS A 31 -27.18 -25.70 -13.17
CA LYS A 31 -26.27 -24.71 -13.78
C LYS A 31 -25.66 -23.78 -12.74
N ILE A 32 -26.46 -23.28 -11.80
CA ILE A 32 -25.99 -22.41 -10.72
C ILE A 32 -24.99 -23.15 -9.83
N ILE A 33 -25.28 -24.41 -9.47
CA ILE A 33 -24.36 -25.23 -8.67
C ILE A 33 -23.02 -25.43 -9.41
N LYS A 34 -23.05 -25.75 -10.70
CA LYS A 34 -21.84 -25.90 -11.53
C LYS A 34 -21.00 -24.62 -11.53
N LEU A 35 -21.64 -23.46 -11.72
CA LEU A 35 -20.97 -22.16 -11.70
C LEU A 35 -20.33 -21.87 -10.33
N MET A 36 -21.08 -22.08 -9.24
CA MET A 36 -20.61 -21.84 -7.87
C MET A 36 -19.44 -22.75 -7.51
N ASN A 37 -19.49 -24.03 -7.92
CA ASN A 37 -18.38 -24.96 -7.73
C ASN A 37 -17.13 -24.53 -8.52
N SER A 38 -17.28 -24.06 -9.76
CA SER A 38 -16.16 -23.53 -10.54
C SER A 38 -15.47 -22.34 -9.84
N ILE A 39 -16.27 -21.37 -9.38
CA ILE A 39 -15.75 -20.19 -8.66
C ILE A 39 -15.07 -20.60 -7.34
N LEU A 40 -15.64 -21.57 -6.64
CA LEU A 40 -15.11 -22.08 -5.38
C LEU A 40 -13.75 -22.77 -5.58
N GLU A 41 -13.59 -23.57 -6.63
CA GLU A 41 -12.30 -24.19 -6.95
C GLU A 41 -11.23 -23.15 -7.34
N GLU A 42 -11.60 -22.12 -8.12
CA GLU A 42 -10.68 -21.01 -8.40
C GLU A 42 -10.23 -20.28 -7.12
N LYS A 43 -11.16 -20.02 -6.20
CA LYS A 43 -10.87 -19.38 -4.91
C LYS A 43 -9.97 -20.26 -4.03
N LYS A 44 -10.23 -21.57 -3.97
CA LYS A 44 -9.38 -22.52 -3.25
C LYS A 44 -7.97 -22.55 -3.84
N HIS A 45 -7.83 -22.62 -5.16
CA HIS A 45 -6.53 -22.63 -5.81
C HIS A 45 -5.73 -21.36 -5.51
N LYS A 46 -6.38 -20.19 -5.59
CA LYS A 46 -5.76 -18.90 -5.21
C LYS A 46 -5.32 -18.90 -3.75
N HIS A 47 -6.19 -19.33 -2.83
CA HIS A 47 -5.87 -19.40 -1.40
C HIS A 47 -4.74 -20.40 -1.10
N GLN A 48 -4.73 -21.55 -1.77
CA GLN A 48 -3.65 -22.54 -1.64
C GLN A 48 -2.32 -21.98 -2.15
N ALA A 49 -2.31 -21.26 -3.28
CA ALA A 49 -1.11 -20.62 -3.80
C ALA A 49 -0.56 -19.55 -2.83
N GLU A 50 -1.43 -18.73 -2.25
CA GLU A 50 -1.04 -17.73 -1.25
C GLU A 50 -0.51 -18.38 0.03
N THR A 51 -1.23 -19.37 0.57
CA THR A 51 -0.80 -20.08 1.77
C THR A 51 0.49 -20.86 1.54
N ALA A 52 0.72 -21.42 0.35
CA ALA A 52 1.97 -22.07 -0.03
C ALA A 52 3.13 -21.06 -0.07
N LYS A 53 2.95 -19.88 -0.66
CA LYS A 53 3.95 -18.79 -0.64
C LYS A 53 4.29 -18.36 0.78
N LEU A 54 3.28 -18.18 1.63
CA LEU A 54 3.49 -17.81 3.04
C LEU A 54 4.21 -18.92 3.82
N LYS A 55 3.83 -20.19 3.60
CA LYS A 55 4.51 -21.34 4.22
C LYS A 55 5.96 -21.45 3.73
N ALA A 56 6.23 -21.27 2.45
CA ALA A 56 7.58 -21.28 1.89
C ALA A 56 8.43 -20.16 2.51
N ARG A 57 7.93 -18.92 2.55
CA ARG A 57 8.61 -17.79 3.22
C ARG A 57 8.91 -18.10 4.70
N LYS A 58 7.94 -18.66 5.43
CA LYS A 58 8.14 -19.06 6.83
C LYS A 58 9.15 -20.20 6.99
N LYS A 59 9.21 -21.16 6.05
CA LYS A 59 10.21 -22.23 6.06
C LYS A 59 11.61 -21.67 5.83
N TYR A 60 11.79 -20.86 4.80
CA TYR A 60 13.08 -20.22 4.53
C TYR A 60 13.54 -19.35 5.70
N ALA A 61 12.65 -18.56 6.30
CA ALA A 61 13.00 -17.77 7.48
C ALA A 61 13.48 -18.64 8.65
N LYS A 62 12.85 -19.79 8.89
CA LYS A 62 13.27 -20.74 9.93
C LYS A 62 14.59 -21.43 9.60
N GLU A 63 14.83 -21.77 8.34
CA GLU A 63 16.09 -22.34 7.89
C GLU A 63 17.23 -21.34 8.08
N ILE A 64 17.03 -20.09 7.68
CA ILE A 64 17.99 -18.99 7.91
C ILE A 64 18.24 -18.82 9.40
N GLN A 65 17.18 -18.79 10.23
CA GLN A 65 17.33 -18.69 11.68
C GLN A 65 18.18 -19.84 12.26
N LYS A 66 17.99 -21.07 11.80
CA LYS A 66 18.81 -22.23 12.24
C LYS A 66 20.27 -22.07 11.82
N LEU A 67 20.53 -21.64 10.58
CA LEU A 67 21.88 -21.40 10.09
C LEU A 67 22.57 -20.27 10.87
N MET A 68 21.85 -19.22 11.24
CA MET A 68 22.38 -18.13 12.07
C MET A 68 22.82 -18.64 13.45
N VAL A 69 21.99 -19.46 14.10
CA VAL A 69 22.33 -20.05 15.40
C VAL A 69 23.54 -20.99 15.29
N ASP A 70 23.60 -21.83 14.25
CA ASP A 70 24.73 -22.75 14.02
C ASP A 70 26.06 -22.00 13.82
N LYS A 71 26.02 -20.84 13.15
CA LYS A 71 27.19 -19.98 12.95
C LYS A 71 27.49 -19.03 14.11
N GLY A 72 26.68 -19.04 15.16
CA GLY A 72 26.82 -18.13 16.30
C GLY A 72 26.62 -16.65 15.94
N LEU A 73 25.90 -16.35 14.85
CA LEU A 73 25.66 -15.00 14.37
C LEU A 73 24.40 -14.40 15.03
N SER A 74 24.53 -13.21 15.61
CA SER A 74 23.39 -12.43 16.09
C SER A 74 22.67 -11.72 14.94
N LEU A 75 21.37 -11.44 15.14
CA LEU A 75 20.60 -10.58 14.22
C LEU A 75 21.18 -9.15 14.16
N GLU A 76 21.76 -8.67 15.27
CA GLU A 76 22.42 -7.36 15.34
C GLU A 76 23.64 -7.26 14.41
N ASP A 77 24.49 -8.28 14.39
CA ASP A 77 25.74 -8.29 13.61
C ASP A 77 25.45 -8.28 12.10
N LEU A 78 24.47 -9.09 11.67
CA LEU A 78 23.98 -9.12 10.29
C LEU A 78 23.34 -7.79 9.86
N CYS A 79 22.62 -7.14 10.77
CA CYS A 79 22.02 -5.83 10.51
C CYS A 79 23.11 -4.75 10.35
N HIS A 80 24.15 -4.80 11.18
CA HIS A 80 25.29 -3.90 11.10
C HIS A 80 26.05 -4.05 9.77
N GLU A 81 26.31 -5.27 9.32
CA GLU A 81 26.97 -5.51 8.03
C GLU A 81 26.10 -5.03 6.86
N LEU A 82 24.79 -5.30 6.88
CA LEU A 82 23.88 -4.88 5.81
C LEU A 82 23.78 -3.34 5.71
N ASN A 83 23.73 -2.65 6.85
CA ASN A 83 23.70 -1.18 6.90
C ASN A 83 25.04 -0.55 6.51
N SER A 84 26.17 -1.23 6.73
CA SER A 84 27.47 -0.78 6.25
C SER A 84 27.64 -0.90 4.73
N SER A 85 26.86 -1.77 4.09
CA SER A 85 26.92 -2.05 2.64
C SER A 85 25.99 -1.17 1.78
N THR A 86 25.17 -0.30 2.38
CA THR A 86 24.29 0.57 1.59
C THR A 86 25.07 1.66 0.85
N THR A 87 25.38 1.37 -0.41
CA THR A 87 25.63 2.38 -1.44
C THR A 87 24.51 3.41 -1.37
N THR A 88 24.89 4.67 -1.24
CA THR A 88 24.06 5.87 -1.16
C THR A 88 22.87 5.77 -2.13
N ARG A 89 21.67 5.47 -1.61
CA ARG A 89 20.44 5.55 -2.40
C ARG A 89 20.34 6.99 -2.91
N ARG A 90 20.32 7.17 -4.24
CA ARG A 90 20.05 8.49 -4.84
C ARG A 90 18.73 8.98 -4.26
N SER A 91 18.79 10.10 -3.54
CA SER A 91 17.62 10.75 -2.96
C SER A 91 16.59 11.02 -4.05
N ILE A 92 15.44 10.37 -3.95
CA ILE A 92 14.31 10.61 -4.85
C ILE A 92 13.81 12.02 -4.52
N PRO A 93 13.76 12.95 -5.48
CA PRO A 93 13.39 14.33 -5.19
C PRO A 93 11.92 14.40 -4.77
N THR A 94 11.72 14.61 -3.48
CA THR A 94 10.41 14.82 -2.84
C THR A 94 9.81 16.15 -3.29
N LYS A 95 8.57 16.11 -3.78
CA LYS A 95 7.78 17.28 -4.20
C LYS A 95 7.13 17.93 -2.99
N HIS A 96 7.22 19.25 -2.90
CA HIS A 96 6.72 20.04 -1.77
C HIS A 96 5.98 21.30 -2.25
N ASN A 97 5.10 21.82 -1.41
CA ASN A 97 4.51 23.15 -1.57
C ASN A 97 5.43 24.17 -0.90
N PHE A 98 5.88 25.17 -1.66
CA PHE A 98 6.70 26.27 -1.15
C PHE A 98 5.87 27.56 -1.14
N GLU A 99 6.03 28.37 -0.10
CA GLU A 99 5.41 29.70 -0.02
C GLU A 99 6.50 30.77 -0.01
N TYR A 100 6.32 31.83 -0.82
CA TYR A 100 7.24 32.96 -0.85
C TYR A 100 6.54 34.29 -1.12
N LEU A 101 7.19 35.36 -0.70
CA LEU A 101 6.73 36.73 -0.93
C LEU A 101 7.39 37.28 -2.19
N THR A 102 6.57 37.77 -3.12
CA THR A 102 7.04 38.47 -4.31
C THR A 102 7.46 39.91 -3.98
N LEU A 103 8.20 40.54 -4.89
CA LEU A 103 8.65 41.94 -4.74
C LEU A 103 7.47 42.94 -4.67
N SER A 104 6.30 42.54 -5.16
CA SER A 104 5.06 43.32 -5.12
C SER A 104 4.32 43.22 -3.78
N GLY A 105 4.79 42.38 -2.85
CA GLY A 105 4.15 42.14 -1.55
C GLY A 105 3.14 40.99 -1.53
N ASP A 106 2.93 40.31 -2.66
CA ASP A 106 1.96 39.21 -2.76
C ASP A 106 2.57 37.87 -2.34
N THR A 107 1.81 37.11 -1.53
CA THR A 107 2.14 35.75 -1.09
C THR A 107 1.77 34.74 -2.18
N VAL A 108 2.77 34.04 -2.73
CA VAL A 108 2.58 33.07 -3.81
C VAL A 108 2.97 31.67 -3.33
N GLN A 109 2.10 30.69 -3.63
CA GLN A 109 2.35 29.28 -3.36
C GLN A 109 2.76 28.56 -4.65
N TRP A 110 3.86 27.81 -4.59
CA TRP A 110 4.42 27.07 -5.72
C TRP A 110 4.65 25.59 -5.37
N TYR A 111 4.04 24.70 -6.16
CA TYR A 111 4.29 23.26 -6.08
C TYR A 111 5.52 22.90 -6.90
N GLY A 112 6.58 22.48 -6.22
CA GLY A 112 7.89 22.26 -6.82
C GLY A 112 8.62 21.04 -6.28
N SER A 113 9.65 20.63 -7.00
CA SER A 113 10.61 19.62 -6.53
C SER A 113 11.74 20.31 -5.76
N SER A 114 12.23 19.68 -4.68
CA SER A 114 13.43 20.13 -3.94
C SER A 114 14.70 20.21 -4.83
N THR A 115 14.71 19.47 -5.94
CA THR A 115 15.77 19.46 -6.96
C THR A 115 15.18 19.78 -8.33
N GLY A 116 15.61 20.89 -8.97
CA GLY A 116 15.14 21.31 -10.30
C GLY A 116 15.23 22.81 -10.58
N ARG A 117 14.65 23.26 -11.70
CA ARG A 117 14.50 24.69 -12.05
C ARG A 117 13.50 25.36 -11.10
N VAL A 118 13.91 26.51 -10.59
CA VAL A 118 13.17 27.33 -9.62
C VAL A 118 12.60 28.57 -10.32
N PRO A 119 11.37 29.03 -9.99
CA PRO A 119 10.83 30.29 -10.50
C PRO A 119 11.75 31.47 -10.19
N ARG A 120 11.90 32.41 -11.13
CA ARG A 120 12.81 33.55 -11.01
C ARG A 120 12.54 34.40 -9.77
N ASP A 121 11.27 34.51 -9.39
CA ASP A 121 10.84 35.28 -8.22
C ASP A 121 11.16 34.56 -6.91
N PHE A 122 11.04 33.23 -6.85
CA PHE A 122 11.48 32.44 -5.69
C PHE A 122 13.00 32.50 -5.52
N GLN A 123 13.74 32.40 -6.63
CA GLN A 123 15.21 32.52 -6.58
C GLN A 123 15.63 33.89 -6.02
N ARG A 124 15.00 34.98 -6.48
CA ARG A 124 15.25 36.33 -5.94
C ARG A 124 14.86 36.46 -4.46
N TYR A 125 13.81 35.79 -4.02
CA TYR A 125 13.42 35.75 -2.60
C TYR A 125 14.47 35.02 -1.76
N LEU A 126 14.98 33.88 -2.22
CA LEU A 126 16.04 33.13 -1.55
C LEU A 126 17.35 33.93 -1.49
N ASP A 127 17.73 34.59 -2.58
CA ASP A 127 18.95 35.42 -2.65
C ASP A 127 18.86 36.62 -1.68
N LYS A 128 17.67 37.20 -1.48
CA LYS A 128 17.45 38.31 -0.53
C LYS A 128 17.38 37.88 0.93
N THR A 129 16.79 36.72 1.21
CA THR A 129 16.54 36.27 2.60
C THR A 129 17.63 35.34 3.13
N GLY A 130 18.52 34.84 2.27
CA GLY A 130 19.58 33.89 2.64
C GLY A 130 19.05 32.54 3.15
N LYS A 131 17.76 32.25 2.96
CA LYS A 131 17.11 31.04 3.46
C LYS A 131 17.35 29.85 2.54
N ASN A 132 17.42 28.66 3.13
CA ASN A 132 17.48 27.42 2.36
C ASN A 132 16.08 27.04 1.83
N ARG A 133 16.00 26.42 0.64
CA ARG A 133 14.73 26.02 0.00
C ARG A 133 13.80 25.25 0.96
N MET A 134 14.37 24.37 1.78
CA MET A 134 13.65 23.53 2.75
C MET A 134 13.00 24.33 3.89
N GLN A 135 13.42 25.56 4.16
CA GLN A 135 12.84 26.42 5.19
C GLN A 135 11.57 27.16 4.72
N CYS A 136 11.31 27.17 3.41
CA CYS A 136 10.12 27.79 2.81
C CYS A 136 9.07 26.74 2.42
N VAL A 137 9.28 25.48 2.82
CA VAL A 137 8.31 24.39 2.65
C VAL A 137 7.19 24.60 3.64
N LEU A 138 5.96 24.72 3.15
CA LEU A 138 4.80 24.62 4.02
C LEU A 138 4.76 23.21 4.61
N PRO A 139 4.61 23.06 5.94
CA PRO A 139 4.29 21.76 6.49
C PRO A 139 2.94 21.36 5.90
N ASN A 140 2.95 20.41 4.94
CA ASN A 140 1.72 19.76 4.57
C ASN A 140 1.18 19.12 5.85
N THR A 141 0.15 19.73 6.45
CA THR A 141 -0.80 18.99 7.27
C THR A 141 -1.27 17.85 6.38
N SER A 142 -0.74 16.66 6.65
CA SER A 142 -1.33 15.44 6.12
C SER A 142 -2.79 15.47 6.55
N PRO A 143 -3.78 15.36 5.64
CA PRO A 143 -5.08 14.94 6.08
C PRO A 143 -4.86 13.58 6.73
N GLU A 144 -5.28 13.50 7.99
CA GLU A 144 -5.32 12.32 8.84
C GLU A 144 -5.37 11.02 8.02
N SER A 145 -4.31 10.21 8.07
CA SER A 145 -4.48 8.79 7.85
C SER A 145 -5.17 8.24 9.08
N THR A 146 -6.49 8.39 9.13
CA THR A 146 -7.35 7.66 10.04
C THR A 146 -7.24 6.20 9.63
N CYS A 147 -6.31 5.47 10.25
CA CYS A 147 -6.50 4.05 10.47
C CYS A 147 -7.53 3.93 11.60
N ASN A 148 -8.78 3.75 11.20
CA ASN A 148 -9.76 2.91 11.88
C ASN A 148 -10.71 2.35 10.81
#